data_AF-A0A956E236-F1
#
_entry.id   AF-A0A956E236-F1
#
_cell.length_a   1.000
_cell.length_b   1.000
_cell.length_c   1.000
_cell.angle_alpha   90.00
_cell.angle_beta   90.00
_cell.angle_gamma   90.00
#
_symmetry.space_group_name_H-M   'P 1'
#
loop_
_entity.id
_entity.type
_entity.pdbx_description
1 polymer ?
#
loop_
_entity_poly.entity_id
_entity_poly.type
_entity_poly.pdbx_seq_one_letter_code
_entity_poly.pdbx_strand_id
1 'polypeptide(L)'
;MAGAQRQPDDSLIERLVAEGPGFSFFQAVQLLHRISPNLKAVGDVGPPDKEVLRFHVNPDLKFSAGDIESIAPPKEGAQNRQFDLTANFLGLVGASSPLCYHYTEEVIEEELNDNFTLRGFYDIF
;
A
#
# COMPACT_ATOMS: atom_id res chain seq x y z
N MET A 1 36.83 17.32 -4.43
CA MET A 1 35.77 16.65 -5.22
C MET A 1 34.66 16.29 -4.26
N ALA A 2 33.57 17.05 -4.25
CA ALA A 2 32.44 16.81 -3.38
C ALA A 2 31.58 15.71 -4.00
N GLY A 3 31.53 14.53 -3.36
CA GLY A 3 30.59 13.50 -3.74
C GLY A 3 29.17 14.06 -3.61
N ALA A 4 28.36 13.90 -4.65
CA ALA A 4 26.95 14.24 -4.59
C ALA A 4 26.34 13.60 -3.33
N GLN A 5 25.78 14.43 -2.44
CA GLN A 5 25.03 13.95 -1.27
C GLN A 5 23.85 13.13 -1.77
N ARG A 6 24.02 11.81 -1.86
CA ARG A 6 22.88 10.88 -1.98
C ARG A 6 22.06 11.07 -0.71
N GLN A 7 20.85 11.61 -0.85
CA GLN A 7 19.98 11.80 0.30
C GLN A 7 19.67 10.42 0.87
N PRO A 8 19.88 10.20 2.19
CA PRO A 8 19.64 8.89 2.82
C PRO A 8 18.20 8.41 2.60
N ASP A 9 17.27 9.35 2.44
CA ASP A 9 15.84 9.10 2.20
C ASP A 9 15.58 8.36 0.88
N ASP A 10 16.27 8.70 -0.21
CA ASP A 10 16.12 8.01 -1.50
C ASP A 10 16.49 6.53 -1.39
N SER A 11 17.60 6.23 -0.70
CA SER A 11 18.02 4.84 -0.45
C SER A 11 17.06 4.06 0.44
N LEU A 12 16.32 4.75 1.33
CA LEU A 12 15.33 4.12 2.19
C LEU A 12 14.02 3.88 1.44
N ILE A 13 13.60 4.80 0.58
CA ILE A 13 12.44 4.62 -0.31
C ILE A 13 12.69 3.44 -1.25
N GLU A 14 13.86 3.39 -1.90
CA GLU A 14 14.26 2.27 -2.77
C GLU A 14 14.13 0.93 -2.03
N ARG A 15 14.55 0.87 -0.77
CA ARG A 15 14.43 -0.34 0.06
C ARG A 15 13.00 -0.65 0.48
N LEU A 16 12.20 0.34 0.85
CA LEU A 16 10.79 0.13 1.20
C LEU A 16 9.99 -0.44 0.02
N VAL A 17 10.27 0.07 -1.19
CA VAL A 17 9.64 -0.42 -2.42
C VAL A 17 10.14 -1.82 -2.81
N ALA A 18 11.44 -2.07 -2.70
CA ALA A 18 12.03 -3.35 -3.09
C ALA A 18 11.80 -4.49 -2.07
N GLU A 19 11.80 -4.17 -0.78
CA GLU A 19 11.77 -5.12 0.33
C GLU A 19 10.54 -4.93 1.23
N GLY A 20 9.44 -4.36 0.70
CA GLY A 20 8.22 -4.04 1.45
C GLY A 20 7.73 -5.14 2.40
N PRO A 21 7.62 -6.41 1.97
CA PRO A 21 7.24 -7.54 2.83
C PRO A 21 8.16 -7.80 4.04
N GLY A 22 9.39 -7.27 4.03
CA GLY A 22 10.34 -7.36 5.14
C GLY A 22 10.09 -6.36 6.27
N PHE A 23 9.16 -5.42 6.09
CA PHE A 23 8.80 -4.42 7.10
C PHE A 23 7.48 -4.79 7.78
N SER A 24 7.36 -4.44 9.07
CA SER A 24 6.05 -4.44 9.74
C SER A 24 5.21 -3.26 9.24
N PHE A 25 3.88 -3.40 9.25
CA PHE A 25 2.97 -2.37 8.75
C PHE A 25 3.21 -1.00 9.40
N PHE A 26 3.17 -0.94 10.73
CA PHE A 26 3.33 0.33 11.44
C PHE A 26 4.70 0.96 11.22
N GLN A 27 5.76 0.14 11.09
CA GLN A 27 7.09 0.65 10.79
C GLN A 27 7.14 1.29 9.40
N ALA A 28 6.62 0.61 8.38
CA ALA A 28 6.60 1.15 7.02
C ALA A 28 5.81 2.46 6.95
N VAL A 29 4.61 2.51 7.57
CA VAL A 29 3.78 3.71 7.64
C VAL A 29 4.52 4.88 8.30
N GLN A 30 5.14 4.64 9.46
CA GLN A 30 5.89 5.68 10.17
C GLN A 30 7.10 6.19 9.40
N LEU A 31 7.80 5.31 8.68
CA LEU A 31 8.93 5.72 7.83
C LEU A 31 8.44 6.59 6.67
N LEU A 32 7.34 6.23 6.02
CA LEU A 32 6.78 7.00 4.92
C LEU A 32 6.25 8.37 5.37
N HIS A 33 5.65 8.48 6.55
CA HIS A 33 5.30 9.78 7.16
C HIS A 33 6.54 10.67 7.36
N ARG A 34 7.66 10.10 7.80
CA ARG A 34 8.89 10.87 8.06
C ARG A 34 9.56 11.37 6.78
N ILE A 35 9.55 10.55 5.73
CA ILE A 35 10.19 10.88 4.45
C ILE A 35 9.34 11.88 3.64
N SER A 36 8.03 11.90 3.88
CA SER A 36 7.09 12.78 3.16
C SER A 36 6.41 13.80 4.08
N PRO A 37 7.16 14.71 4.73
CA PRO A 37 6.60 15.63 5.73
C PRO A 37 5.60 16.65 5.16
N ASN A 38 5.56 16.81 3.84
CA ASN A 38 4.64 17.72 3.14
C ASN A 38 3.26 17.10 2.86
N LEU A 39 3.13 15.78 3.01
CA LEU A 39 1.87 15.06 2.82
C LEU A 39 1.16 14.87 4.16
N LYS A 40 -0.16 14.70 4.11
CA LYS A 40 -0.93 14.43 5.32
C LYS A 40 -0.64 13.04 5.86
N ALA A 41 -0.62 12.91 7.18
CA ALA A 41 -0.61 11.59 7.81
C ALA A 41 -1.94 10.87 7.52
N VAL A 42 -1.89 9.55 7.47
CA VAL A 42 -3.08 8.73 7.26
C VAL A 42 -3.95 8.83 8.51
N GLY A 43 -5.26 9.03 8.33
CA GLY A 43 -6.23 9.12 9.43
C GLY A 43 -6.30 10.50 10.11
N ASP A 44 -5.64 11.52 9.55
CA ASP A 44 -5.80 12.90 9.98
C ASP A 44 -7.03 13.57 9.30
N VAL A 45 -7.44 14.74 9.79
CA VAL A 45 -8.56 15.49 9.23
C VAL A 45 -8.15 16.07 7.88
N GLY A 46 -8.57 15.43 6.79
CA GLY A 46 -8.25 15.88 5.45
C GLY A 46 -8.91 15.03 4.38
N PRO A 47 -8.82 15.47 3.12
CA PRO A 47 -9.29 14.63 2.04
C PRO A 47 -8.26 13.48 1.82
N PRO A 48 -8.73 12.23 1.59
CA PRO A 48 -7.85 11.05 1.47
C PRO A 48 -6.80 11.13 0.35
N ASP A 49 -7.06 11.95 -0.66
CA ASP A 49 -6.17 12.21 -1.79
C ASP A 49 -4.94 13.06 -1.42
N LYS A 50 -4.85 13.56 -0.18
CA LYS A 50 -3.67 14.29 0.32
C LYS A 50 -2.84 13.50 1.31
N GLU A 51 -3.27 12.29 1.64
CA GLU A 51 -2.54 11.41 2.54
C GLU A 51 -1.29 10.86 1.87
N VAL A 52 -0.26 10.57 2.67
CA VAL A 52 1.01 9.99 2.17
C VAL A 52 0.82 8.61 1.56
N LEU A 53 -0.22 7.88 1.97
CA LEU A 53 -0.42 6.47 1.69
C LEU A 53 -1.86 6.21 1.30
N ARG A 54 -2.07 5.34 0.32
CA ARG A 54 -3.34 4.69 0.04
C ARG A 54 -3.18 3.22 0.38
N PHE A 55 -4.13 2.68 1.13
CA PHE A 55 -4.13 1.26 1.41
C PHE A 55 -4.91 0.50 0.34
N HIS A 56 -4.44 -0.71 0.08
CA HIS A 56 -5.08 -1.72 -0.74
C HIS A 56 -5.07 -3.03 0.02
N VAL A 57 -6.07 -3.88 -0.20
CA VAL A 57 -6.04 -5.24 0.34
C VAL A 57 -5.46 -6.22 -0.67
N ASN A 58 -4.71 -7.21 -0.19
CA ASN A 58 -4.34 -8.39 -0.97
C ASN A 58 -5.54 -9.37 -1.03
N PRO A 59 -6.15 -9.62 -2.21
CA PRO A 59 -7.27 -10.55 -2.32
C PRO A 59 -6.84 -12.03 -2.27
N ASP A 60 -5.54 -12.33 -2.21
CA ASP A 60 -5.07 -13.72 -2.21
C ASP A 60 -5.56 -14.51 -0.98
N LEU A 61 -5.83 -15.80 -1.20
CA LEU A 61 -6.15 -16.77 -0.16
C LEU A 61 -4.92 -17.52 0.38
N LYS A 62 -3.71 -17.13 -0.06
CA LYS A 62 -2.45 -17.71 0.41
C LYS A 62 -2.11 -17.19 1.80
N PHE A 63 -1.39 -17.99 2.58
CA PHE A 63 -0.82 -17.53 3.85
C PHE A 63 0.35 -16.58 3.57
N SER A 64 0.21 -15.33 4.00
CA SER A 64 1.28 -14.33 3.89
C SER A 64 2.23 -14.41 5.08
N ALA A 65 3.53 -14.23 4.82
CA ALA A 65 4.57 -14.30 5.85
C ALA A 65 4.69 -13.03 6.70
N GLY A 66 3.99 -11.96 6.34
CA GLY A 66 4.03 -10.66 7.01
C GLY A 66 2.86 -9.76 6.65
N ASP A 67 2.85 -8.57 7.24
CA ASP A 67 1.73 -7.63 7.18
C ASP A 67 1.53 -6.97 5.80
N ILE A 68 2.62 -6.84 5.02
CA ILE A 68 2.68 -6.09 3.76
C ILE A 68 2.93 -7.05 2.61
N GLU A 69 2.14 -6.96 1.54
CA GLU A 69 2.41 -7.66 0.27
C GLU A 69 3.31 -6.82 -0.64
N SER A 70 3.06 -5.52 -0.75
CA SER A 70 3.86 -4.63 -1.58
C SER A 70 3.70 -3.16 -1.20
N ILE A 71 4.70 -2.36 -1.57
CA ILE A 71 4.66 -0.89 -1.51
C ILE A 71 5.05 -0.39 -2.90
N ALA A 72 4.17 0.37 -3.56
CA ALA A 72 4.46 1.01 -4.83
C ALA A 72 4.69 2.52 -4.64
N PRO A 73 5.71 3.09 -5.31
CA PRO A 73 5.95 4.52 -5.27
C PRO A 73 4.86 5.29 -6.02
N PRO A 74 4.72 6.61 -5.76
CA PRO A 74 3.76 7.43 -6.48
C PRO A 74 3.98 7.36 -7.99
N LYS A 75 2.88 7.24 -8.75
CA LYS A 75 2.94 7.18 -10.21
C LYS A 75 3.59 8.44 -10.78
N GLU A 76 4.50 8.26 -11.73
CA GLU A 76 5.19 9.37 -12.38
C GLU A 76 4.19 10.27 -13.14
N GLY A 77 4.23 11.57 -12.88
CA GLY A 77 3.28 12.54 -13.45
C GLY A 77 1.91 12.63 -12.76
N ALA A 78 1.66 11.85 -11.71
CA ALA A 78 0.45 12.01 -10.91
C ALA A 78 0.48 13.32 -10.10
N GLN A 79 -0.68 13.96 -9.98
CA GLN A 79 -0.83 15.15 -9.14
C GLN A 79 -0.71 14.80 -7.64
N ASN A 80 -1.11 13.58 -7.28
CA ASN A 80 -0.97 13.06 -5.94
C ASN A 80 0.37 12.32 -5.78
N ARG A 81 1.07 12.57 -4.68
CA ARG A 81 2.37 11.97 -4.32
C ARG A 81 2.22 10.81 -3.33
N GLN A 82 1.07 10.15 -3.34
CA GLN A 82 0.69 9.07 -2.45
C GLN A 82 1.37 7.75 -2.85
N PHE A 83 1.89 7.03 -1.86
CA PHE A 83 2.37 5.65 -2.01
C PHE A 83 1.19 4.69 -1.94
N ASP A 84 1.21 3.63 -2.73
CA ASP A 84 0.21 2.56 -2.63
C ASP A 84 0.79 1.43 -1.78
N LEU A 85 0.15 1.07 -0.67
CA LEU A 85 0.58 -0.03 0.21
C LEU A 85 -0.49 -1.12 0.20
N THR A 86 -0.11 -2.31 -0.28
CA THR A 86 -0.97 -3.49 -0.25
C THR A 86 -0.74 -4.26 1.04
N ALA A 87 -1.76 -4.32 1.90
CA ALA A 87 -1.72 -5.04 3.16
C ALA A 87 -2.29 -6.46 2.99
N ASN A 88 -1.72 -7.41 3.74
CA ASN A 88 -2.20 -8.79 3.84
C ASN A 88 -3.33 -8.97 4.89
N PHE A 89 -3.67 -7.88 5.55
CA PHE A 89 -4.71 -7.77 6.56
C PHE A 89 -5.48 -6.47 6.30
N LEU A 90 -6.46 -6.15 7.14
CA LEU A 90 -7.22 -4.89 7.07
C LEU A 90 -7.99 -4.70 5.74
N GLY A 91 -8.75 -5.72 5.32
CA GLY A 91 -9.67 -5.55 4.20
C GLY A 91 -10.85 -6.51 4.22
N LEU A 92 -11.77 -6.27 3.30
CA LEU A 92 -13.03 -7.00 3.18
C LEU A 92 -12.92 -8.25 2.28
N VAL A 93 -11.77 -8.47 1.66
CA VAL A 93 -11.44 -9.65 0.86
C VAL A 93 -10.02 -10.13 1.18
N GLY A 94 -9.67 -11.34 0.75
CA GLY A 94 -8.41 -12.00 1.07
C GLY A 94 -8.47 -12.95 2.26
N ALA A 95 -7.34 -13.59 2.57
CA ALA A 95 -7.23 -14.63 3.59
C ALA A 95 -7.66 -14.21 5.01
N SER A 96 -7.54 -12.91 5.33
CA SER A 96 -7.88 -12.35 6.65
C SER A 96 -9.24 -11.61 6.65
N SER A 97 -10.08 -11.83 5.64
CA SER A 97 -11.36 -11.12 5.51
C SER A 97 -12.38 -11.52 6.59
N PRO A 98 -13.20 -10.55 7.09
CA PRO A 98 -14.36 -10.85 7.92
C PRO A 98 -15.58 -11.34 7.12
N LEU A 99 -15.57 -11.19 5.80
CA LEU A 99 -16.65 -11.64 4.92
C LEU A 99 -16.50 -13.11 4.55
N CYS A 100 -17.58 -13.72 4.03
CA CYS A 100 -17.52 -15.07 3.47
C CYS A 100 -16.54 -15.14 2.30
N TYR A 101 -15.83 -16.27 2.17
CA TYR A 101 -14.82 -16.49 1.11
C TYR A 101 -15.34 -16.29 -0.30
N HIS A 102 -16.64 -16.49 -0.55
CA HIS A 102 -17.28 -16.28 -1.84
C HIS A 102 -17.02 -14.86 -2.41
N TYR A 103 -16.99 -13.82 -1.57
CA TYR A 103 -16.70 -12.46 -2.03
C TYR A 103 -15.25 -12.29 -2.48
N THR A 104 -14.32 -12.97 -1.82
CA THR A 104 -12.91 -13.00 -2.22
C THR A 104 -12.74 -13.77 -3.54
N GLU A 105 -13.44 -14.89 -3.69
CA GLU A 105 -13.44 -15.67 -4.94
C GLU A 105 -13.95 -14.85 -6.13
N GLU A 106 -15.05 -14.11 -5.97
CA GLU A 106 -15.56 -13.20 -7.01
C GLU A 106 -14.52 -12.13 -7.39
N VAL A 107 -13.81 -11.55 -6.41
CA VAL A 107 -12.73 -10.58 -6.70
C VAL A 107 -11.61 -11.23 -7.50
N ILE A 108 -11.18 -12.42 -7.11
CA ILE A 108 -10.12 -13.16 -7.83
C ILE A 108 -10.57 -13.47 -9.27
N GLU A 109 -11.81 -13.91 -9.46
CA GLU A 109 -12.38 -14.19 -10.79
C GLU A 109 -12.44 -12.94 -11.68
N GLU A 110 -12.82 -11.78 -11.13
CA GLU A 110 -12.83 -10.52 -11.88
C GLU A 110 -11.41 -10.05 -12.22
N GLU A 111 -10.44 -10.16 -11.31
CA GLU A 111 -9.03 -9.81 -11.59
C GLU A 111 -8.41 -10.71 -12.66
N LEU A 112 -8.76 -11.99 -12.71
CA LEU A 112 -8.34 -12.91 -13.79
C LEU A 112 -8.88 -12.51 -15.17
N ASN A 113 -9.97 -11.72 -15.20
CA ASN A 113 -10.56 -11.14 -16.40
C ASN A 113 -10.11 -9.68 -16.62
N ASP A 114 -9.00 -9.25 -16.00
CA ASP A 114 -8.46 -7.89 -16.04
C ASP A 114 -9.42 -6.81 -15.52
N ASN A 115 -10.41 -7.18 -14.68
CA ASN A 115 -11.34 -6.25 -14.06
C ASN A 115 -11.04 -6.02 -12.57
N PHE A 116 -10.40 -4.90 -12.27
CA PHE A 116 -10.00 -4.52 -10.91
C PHE A 116 -11.07 -3.70 -10.16
N THR A 117 -12.24 -3.47 -10.77
CA THR A 117 -13.27 -2.59 -10.20
C THR A 117 -13.85 -3.14 -8.90
N LEU A 118 -14.06 -4.46 -8.84
CA LEU A 118 -14.65 -5.10 -7.68
C LEU A 118 -13.72 -5.03 -6.46
N ARG A 119 -12.42 -5.24 -6.67
CA ARG A 119 -11.42 -4.99 -5.63
C ARG A 119 -11.45 -3.52 -5.17
N GLY A 120 -11.49 -2.58 -6.11
CA GLY A 120 -11.57 -1.15 -5.80
C GLY A 120 -12.80 -0.78 -4.96
N PHE A 121 -13.91 -1.52 -5.08
CA PHE A 121 -15.08 -1.37 -4.23
C PHE A 121 -14.84 -1.87 -2.79
N TYR A 122 -14.05 -2.93 -2.61
CA TYR A 122 -13.69 -3.48 -1.30
C TYR A 122 -12.49 -2.76 -0.63
N ASP A 123 -11.70 -2.01 -1.40
CA ASP A 123 -10.61 -1.13 -0.95
C ASP A 123 -11.16 0.16 -0.33
N ILE A 124 -11.84 0.04 0.81
CA ILE A 124 -12.44 1.16 1.56
C ILE A 124 -11.57 1.71 2.69
N PHE A 125 -10.46 1.03 3.00
CA PHE A 125 -9.55 1.36 4.10
C PHE A 125 -8.31 2.11 3.60
#